data_AF-A0A8B7PQ38-F1
#
_entry.id   AF-A0A8B7PQ38-F1
#
_cell.length_a   1.000
_cell.length_b   1.000
_cell.length_c   1.000
_cell.angle_alpha   90.00
_cell.angle_beta   90.00
_cell.angle_gamma   90.00
#
_symmetry.space_group_name_H-M   'P 1'
#
loop_
_entity.id
_entity.type
_entity.pdbx_description
1 polymer ?
#
loop_
_entity_poly.entity_id
_entity_poly.type
_entity_poly.pdbx_seq_one_letter_code
_entity_poly.pdbx_strand_id
1 'polypeptide(L)'
;MTERNTTAVAVHIVEDHNDALCHIYAAIAKKRIPFSNNFLIHFDSHPDLLLPENLVKSQVYDKNVLFDRLSIENWIMPAVFAGHVDTILWIKPPWSNQIPNGVYHFKIGLESSSGHVKVSCPELYFISEMLYCDEEDLEEIRNVTLHVATLGDTMKNALLADIESSAGTTRPNNDDDSGVASTVDLAEKIIREHNDRFILDIDLDFFSTLNPFLSTYKSVDLYQRLKSIYQFKLKEGETPNDSQARRKLQMEPLSQLFKALQDIKNPDIIMERLPSMMESITNSNNREQLRLLIVDLLEKEDLTELDWTLVHDAGCTWDSPKQVLPHHESTEEEIKSLMREVNCFLSGIASPSLVTIARSSLDDYCPPHQVGMIQEMMCSTLKTLLKTPNIFQHY
;
A
#
# COMPACT_ATOMS: atom_id res chain seq x y z
N MET A 1 -37.38 -19.75 11.71
CA MET A 1 -36.22 -18.94 12.12
C MET A 1 -35.19 -19.89 12.70
N THR A 2 -34.27 -20.36 11.87
CA THR A 2 -33.13 -21.18 12.31
C THR A 2 -32.10 -20.24 12.93
N GLU A 3 -31.78 -20.47 14.20
CA GLU A 3 -30.68 -19.81 14.91
C GLU A 3 -29.42 -19.86 14.02
N ARG A 4 -28.93 -18.68 13.59
CA ARG A 4 -27.57 -18.60 13.05
C ARG A 4 -26.67 -19.02 14.19
N ASN A 5 -25.97 -20.14 14.02
CA ASN A 5 -24.91 -20.59 14.93
C ASN A 5 -23.92 -19.41 15.04
N THR A 6 -23.98 -18.63 16.12
CA THR A 6 -23.16 -17.42 16.29
C THR A 6 -21.75 -17.85 16.70
N THR A 7 -20.98 -18.36 15.75
CA THR A 7 -19.55 -18.53 15.95
C THR A 7 -18.93 -17.15 16.19
N ALA A 8 -18.23 -17.00 17.31
CA ALA A 8 -17.42 -15.84 17.62
C ALA A 8 -16.55 -15.42 16.42
N VAL A 9 -16.52 -14.13 16.12
CA VAL A 9 -15.69 -13.55 15.05
C VAL A 9 -14.23 -13.83 15.37
N ALA A 10 -13.50 -14.38 14.39
CA ALA A 10 -12.06 -14.60 14.52
C ALA A 10 -11.32 -13.31 14.16
N VAL A 11 -10.38 -12.92 15.02
CA VAL A 11 -9.46 -11.79 14.84
C VAL A 11 -8.06 -12.37 14.78
N HIS A 12 -7.39 -12.19 13.66
CA HIS A 12 -6.03 -12.66 13.43
C HIS A 12 -5.08 -11.46 13.40
N ILE A 13 -4.14 -11.41 14.33
CA ILE A 13 -3.12 -10.37 14.38
C ILE A 13 -1.80 -10.96 13.89
N VAL A 14 -1.28 -10.40 12.81
CA VAL A 14 -0.03 -10.79 12.13
C VAL A 14 0.99 -9.66 12.27
N GLU A 15 2.26 -9.97 12.00
CA GLU A 15 3.29 -8.93 11.94
C GLU A 15 3.26 -8.29 10.56
N ASP A 16 3.75 -9.01 9.55
CA ASP A 16 3.76 -8.60 8.15
C ASP A 16 2.36 -8.65 7.56
N HIS A 17 1.96 -7.62 6.84
CA HIS A 17 0.58 -7.45 6.41
C HIS A 17 0.11 -8.49 5.38
N ASN A 18 1.01 -8.95 4.51
CA ASN A 18 0.72 -10.00 3.55
C ASN A 18 0.28 -11.34 4.19
N ASP A 19 0.64 -11.60 5.45
CA ASP A 19 0.19 -12.79 6.17
C ASP A 19 -1.31 -12.80 6.44
N ALA A 20 -2.00 -11.66 6.34
CA ALA A 20 -3.46 -11.58 6.40
C ALA A 20 -4.13 -12.53 5.38
N LEU A 21 -3.54 -12.66 4.19
CA LEU A 21 -4.08 -13.49 3.11
C LEU A 21 -4.17 -14.97 3.52
N CYS A 22 -3.22 -15.46 4.32
CA CYS A 22 -3.20 -16.86 4.74
C CYS A 22 -4.43 -17.20 5.61
N HIS A 23 -4.87 -16.26 6.43
CA HIS A 23 -6.03 -16.38 7.31
C HIS A 23 -7.35 -16.21 6.56
N ILE A 24 -7.39 -15.31 5.57
CA ILE A 24 -8.52 -15.18 4.63
C ILE A 24 -8.72 -16.51 3.88
N TYR A 25 -7.67 -17.08 3.28
CA TYR A 25 -7.75 -18.34 2.56
C TYR A 25 -8.14 -19.51 3.47
N ALA A 26 -7.65 -19.53 4.72
CA ALA A 26 -8.06 -20.52 5.70
C ALA A 26 -9.55 -20.38 6.09
N ALA A 27 -10.08 -19.15 6.16
CA ALA A 27 -11.49 -18.90 6.44
C ALA A 27 -12.38 -19.33 5.27
N ILE A 28 -11.96 -19.12 4.01
CA ILE A 28 -12.62 -19.64 2.81
C ILE A 28 -12.64 -21.17 2.84
N ALA A 29 -11.50 -21.81 3.07
CA ALA A 29 -11.38 -23.28 3.10
C ALA A 29 -12.27 -23.91 4.19
N LYS A 30 -12.40 -23.23 5.34
CA LYS A 30 -13.28 -23.63 6.45
C LYS A 30 -14.75 -23.24 6.25
N LYS A 31 -15.10 -22.61 5.12
CA LYS A 31 -16.45 -22.11 4.78
C LYS A 31 -16.99 -21.12 5.82
N ARG A 32 -16.10 -20.37 6.49
CA ARG A 32 -16.46 -19.28 7.40
C ARG A 32 -16.83 -18.00 6.65
N ILE A 33 -16.16 -17.78 5.51
CA ILE A 33 -16.52 -16.77 4.52
C ILE A 33 -16.78 -17.46 3.17
N PRO A 34 -17.59 -16.85 2.28
CA PRO A 34 -17.84 -17.34 0.92
C PRO A 34 -16.56 -17.56 0.10
N PHE A 35 -16.66 -18.42 -0.92
CA PHE A 35 -15.55 -18.65 -1.87
C PHE A 35 -15.29 -17.45 -2.80
N SER A 36 -16.33 -16.67 -3.09
CA SER A 36 -16.32 -15.50 -3.99
C SER A 36 -17.34 -14.48 -3.51
N ASN A 37 -17.41 -13.31 -4.15
CA ASN A 37 -18.33 -12.24 -3.75
C ASN A 37 -18.07 -11.72 -2.33
N ASN A 38 -16.80 -11.71 -1.91
CA ASN A 38 -16.39 -11.11 -0.65
C ASN A 38 -16.08 -9.61 -0.85
N PHE A 39 -16.52 -8.82 0.11
CA PHE A 39 -16.19 -7.41 0.26
C PHE A 39 -15.08 -7.25 1.31
N LEU A 40 -14.03 -6.49 0.99
CA LEU A 40 -12.94 -6.15 1.90
C LEU A 40 -13.05 -4.68 2.32
N ILE A 41 -13.17 -4.40 3.61
CA ILE A 41 -12.94 -3.06 4.17
C ILE A 41 -11.53 -3.05 4.75
N HIS A 42 -10.71 -2.12 4.29
CA HIS A 42 -9.28 -2.11 4.53
C HIS A 42 -8.86 -0.74 5.10
N PHE A 43 -8.45 -0.70 6.37
CA PHE A 43 -7.96 0.50 7.04
C PHE A 43 -6.44 0.51 7.04
N ASP A 44 -5.83 1.45 6.34
CA ASP A 44 -4.38 1.46 6.13
C ASP A 44 -3.88 2.81 5.64
N SER A 45 -2.62 3.16 5.93
CA SER A 45 -1.94 4.28 5.28
C SER A 45 -1.63 4.04 3.80
N HIS A 46 -1.57 2.79 3.36
CA HIS A 46 -1.20 2.31 2.03
C HIS A 46 -2.35 1.54 1.34
N PRO A 47 -2.38 1.42 0.00
CA PRO A 47 -3.48 0.72 -0.67
C PRO A 47 -3.36 -0.81 -0.68
N ASP A 48 -2.12 -1.32 -0.70
CA ASP A 48 -1.71 -2.72 -0.88
C ASP A 48 -2.35 -3.46 -2.04
N LEU A 49 -2.54 -2.71 -3.13
CA LEU A 49 -3.15 -3.17 -4.36
C LEU A 49 -2.12 -3.51 -5.45
N LEU A 50 -0.84 -3.62 -5.15
CA LEU A 50 0.13 -4.06 -6.15
C LEU A 50 0.02 -5.57 -6.41
N LEU A 51 0.81 -6.04 -7.37
CA LEU A 51 0.95 -7.45 -7.74
C LEU A 51 2.43 -7.81 -7.74
N PRO A 52 2.80 -9.02 -7.30
CA PRO A 52 4.16 -9.53 -7.48
C PRO A 52 4.62 -9.42 -8.95
N GLU A 53 5.88 -9.01 -9.16
CA GLU A 53 6.43 -8.79 -10.49
C GLU A 53 6.28 -10.03 -11.39
N ASN A 54 5.77 -9.92 -12.62
CA ASN A 54 5.65 -11.08 -13.52
C ASN A 54 4.83 -12.26 -12.93
N LEU A 55 3.81 -11.98 -12.09
CA LEU A 55 2.90 -13.00 -11.55
C LEU A 55 2.14 -13.71 -12.67
N VAL A 56 2.25 -15.04 -12.74
CA VAL A 56 1.51 -15.87 -13.70
C VAL A 56 0.36 -16.62 -13.05
N LYS A 57 -0.64 -17.01 -13.84
CA LYS A 57 -1.84 -17.74 -13.39
C LYS A 57 -1.53 -18.92 -12.47
N SER A 58 -0.61 -19.81 -12.87
CA SER A 58 -0.32 -21.03 -12.13
C SER A 58 0.16 -20.77 -10.69
N GLN A 59 0.87 -19.66 -10.48
CA GLN A 59 1.39 -19.27 -9.17
C GLN A 59 0.29 -18.76 -8.26
N VAL A 60 -0.74 -18.08 -8.78
CA VAL A 60 -1.87 -17.63 -7.95
C VAL A 60 -2.63 -18.80 -7.33
N TYR A 61 -2.76 -19.91 -8.05
CA TYR A 61 -3.49 -21.08 -7.57
C TYR A 61 -2.60 -22.11 -6.82
N ASP A 62 -1.30 -21.87 -6.75
CA ASP A 62 -0.39 -22.61 -5.86
C ASP A 62 -0.15 -21.77 -4.61
N LYS A 63 -0.84 -22.13 -3.52
CA LYS A 63 -0.80 -21.39 -2.26
C LYS A 63 0.62 -21.14 -1.74
N ASN A 64 1.51 -22.13 -1.81
CA ASN A 64 2.85 -21.99 -1.25
C ASN A 64 3.67 -21.02 -2.11
N VAL A 65 3.62 -21.21 -3.43
CA VAL A 65 4.32 -20.33 -4.36
C VAL A 65 3.76 -18.92 -4.28
N LEU A 66 2.45 -18.74 -4.18
CA LEU A 66 1.87 -17.42 -4.02
C LEU A 66 2.42 -16.74 -2.77
N PHE A 67 2.34 -17.40 -1.61
CA PHE A 67 2.73 -16.79 -0.34
C PHE A 67 4.21 -16.44 -0.28
N ASP A 68 5.09 -17.27 -0.85
CA ASP A 68 6.53 -16.99 -0.97
C ASP A 68 6.84 -15.78 -1.88
N ARG A 69 5.86 -15.36 -2.70
CA ARG A 69 5.98 -14.25 -3.63
C ARG A 69 5.33 -12.95 -3.16
N LEU A 70 4.58 -12.99 -2.06
CA LEU A 70 3.92 -11.82 -1.53
C LEU A 70 4.91 -10.92 -0.79
N SER A 71 4.56 -9.65 -0.76
CA SER A 71 5.14 -8.63 0.10
C SER A 71 4.00 -7.76 0.62
N ILE A 72 4.29 -6.93 1.62
CA ILE A 72 3.31 -6.15 2.37
C ILE A 72 2.41 -5.29 1.47
N GLU A 73 2.91 -4.85 0.31
CA GLU A 73 2.22 -3.94 -0.61
C GLU A 73 1.40 -4.64 -1.73
N ASN A 74 1.44 -5.97 -1.83
CA ASN A 74 0.97 -6.68 -3.03
C ASN A 74 0.06 -7.91 -2.80
N TRP A 75 -0.56 -8.02 -1.62
CA TRP A 75 -1.29 -9.23 -1.22
C TRP A 75 -2.79 -9.26 -1.55
N ILE A 76 -3.43 -8.10 -1.74
CA ILE A 76 -4.89 -8.02 -1.98
C ILE A 76 -5.23 -8.49 -3.39
N MET A 77 -4.55 -7.97 -4.41
CA MET A 77 -4.91 -8.22 -5.82
C MET A 77 -4.77 -9.66 -6.28
N PRO A 78 -3.84 -10.49 -5.78
CA PRO A 78 -3.87 -11.93 -6.03
C PRO A 78 -5.18 -12.60 -5.60
N ALA A 79 -5.78 -12.18 -4.48
CA ALA A 79 -7.09 -12.68 -4.03
C ALA A 79 -8.23 -12.24 -4.97
N VAL A 80 -8.11 -11.05 -5.56
CA VAL A 80 -9.06 -10.53 -6.55
C VAL A 80 -8.98 -11.33 -7.85
N PHE A 81 -7.77 -11.57 -8.37
CA PHE A 81 -7.57 -12.40 -9.57
C PHE A 81 -8.08 -13.84 -9.36
N ALA A 82 -7.83 -14.43 -8.19
CA ALA A 82 -8.36 -15.73 -7.80
C ALA A 82 -9.90 -15.77 -7.70
N GLY A 83 -10.57 -14.60 -7.71
CA GLY A 83 -12.02 -14.46 -7.66
C GLY A 83 -12.60 -14.55 -6.24
N HIS A 84 -11.76 -14.38 -5.22
CA HIS A 84 -12.19 -14.42 -3.82
C HIS A 84 -12.79 -13.10 -3.37
N VAL A 85 -12.19 -11.97 -3.78
CA VAL A 85 -12.64 -10.60 -3.49
C VAL A 85 -12.95 -9.92 -4.81
N ASP A 86 -13.99 -9.08 -4.87
CA ASP A 86 -14.28 -8.26 -6.07
C ASP A 86 -14.54 -6.78 -5.76
N THR A 87 -14.84 -6.47 -4.50
CA THR A 87 -15.09 -5.12 -4.03
C THR A 87 -14.21 -4.82 -2.83
N ILE A 88 -13.54 -3.67 -2.88
CA ILE A 88 -12.61 -3.19 -1.85
C ILE A 88 -13.03 -1.78 -1.46
N LEU A 89 -13.10 -1.51 -0.15
CA LEU A 89 -13.21 -0.16 0.40
C LEU A 89 -11.93 0.11 1.18
N TRP A 90 -11.00 0.83 0.55
CA TRP A 90 -9.81 1.34 1.21
C TRP A 90 -10.16 2.65 1.94
N ILE A 91 -10.01 2.63 3.26
CA ILE A 91 -10.21 3.77 4.14
C ILE A 91 -8.84 4.22 4.61
N LYS A 92 -8.39 5.37 4.10
CA LYS A 92 -7.06 5.90 4.36
C LYS A 92 -7.09 7.08 5.33
N PRO A 93 -6.00 7.33 6.08
CA PRO A 93 -5.89 8.49 6.94
C PRO A 93 -5.65 9.78 6.11
N PRO A 94 -5.77 10.97 6.72
CA PRO A 94 -5.75 12.23 5.97
C PRO A 94 -4.42 12.58 5.28
N TRP A 95 -3.32 12.00 5.76
CA TRP A 95 -1.98 12.19 5.21
C TRP A 95 -1.66 11.27 4.04
N SER A 96 -2.47 10.23 3.79
CA SER A 96 -2.28 9.32 2.66
C SER A 96 -2.92 9.87 1.38
N ASN A 97 -2.17 9.84 0.27
CA ASN A 97 -2.57 10.41 -1.01
C ASN A 97 -2.19 9.57 -2.23
N GLN A 98 -1.81 8.30 -2.04
CA GLN A 98 -1.34 7.42 -3.13
C GLN A 98 -2.40 7.19 -4.21
N ILE A 99 -3.68 7.00 -3.82
CA ILE A 99 -4.83 7.02 -4.74
C ILE A 99 -5.84 8.05 -4.23
N PRO A 100 -6.36 8.95 -5.09
CA PRO A 100 -7.39 9.90 -4.70
C PRO A 100 -8.68 9.24 -4.18
N ASN A 101 -9.46 9.97 -3.39
CA ASN A 101 -10.82 9.54 -3.01
C ASN A 101 -11.67 9.37 -4.28
N GLY A 102 -12.53 8.35 -4.30
CA GLY A 102 -13.39 8.09 -5.44
C GLY A 102 -13.85 6.65 -5.55
N VAL A 103 -14.46 6.33 -6.69
CA VAL A 103 -14.85 4.97 -7.05
C VAL A 103 -14.23 4.61 -8.38
N TYR A 104 -13.44 3.56 -8.38
CA TYR A 104 -12.69 3.06 -9.53
C TYR A 104 -13.27 1.71 -9.94
N HIS A 105 -13.66 1.61 -11.20
CA HIS A 105 -14.11 0.36 -11.80
C HIS A 105 -13.09 -0.02 -12.87
N PHE A 106 -12.50 -1.19 -12.73
CA PHE A 106 -11.49 -1.68 -13.65
C PHE A 106 -11.49 -3.22 -13.69
N LYS A 107 -10.59 -3.78 -14.48
CA LYS A 107 -10.43 -5.21 -14.72
C LYS A 107 -9.10 -5.68 -14.19
N ILE A 108 -9.04 -6.93 -13.73
CA ILE A 108 -7.80 -7.68 -13.53
C ILE A 108 -7.85 -8.93 -14.41
N GLY A 109 -6.77 -9.26 -15.09
CA GLY A 109 -6.72 -10.37 -16.04
C GLY A 109 -5.29 -10.75 -16.42
N LEU A 110 -5.15 -11.68 -17.36
CA LEU A 110 -3.87 -12.05 -17.94
C LEU A 110 -3.61 -11.19 -19.17
N GLU A 111 -2.47 -10.51 -19.22
CA GLU A 111 -2.04 -9.82 -20.43
C GLU A 111 -1.71 -10.83 -21.53
N SER A 112 -2.31 -10.67 -22.70
CA SER A 112 -2.19 -11.60 -23.84
C SER A 112 -0.75 -11.81 -24.32
N SER A 113 0.09 -10.78 -24.22
CA SER A 113 1.46 -10.79 -24.72
C SER A 113 2.45 -11.48 -23.78
N SER A 114 2.26 -11.34 -22.46
CA SER A 114 3.20 -11.82 -21.43
C SER A 114 2.68 -13.00 -20.62
N GLY A 115 1.36 -13.19 -20.54
CA GLY A 115 0.72 -14.13 -19.62
C GLY A 115 0.79 -13.73 -18.15
N HIS A 116 1.21 -12.49 -17.85
CA HIS A 116 1.26 -11.96 -16.49
C HIS A 116 -0.08 -11.37 -16.07
N VAL A 117 -0.36 -11.41 -14.77
CA VAL A 117 -1.53 -10.75 -14.19
C VAL A 117 -1.32 -9.24 -14.21
N LYS A 118 -2.29 -8.50 -14.77
CA LYS A 118 -2.28 -7.04 -14.95
C LYS A 118 -3.67 -6.46 -14.67
N VAL A 119 -3.74 -5.13 -14.51
CA VAL A 119 -4.98 -4.40 -14.26
C VAL A 119 -5.26 -3.35 -15.32
N SER A 120 -6.52 -3.01 -15.56
CA SER A 120 -6.90 -1.92 -16.49
C SER A 120 -7.08 -0.55 -15.84
N CYS A 121 -6.69 -0.38 -14.58
CA CYS A 121 -6.82 0.89 -13.88
C CYS A 121 -5.70 1.87 -14.31
N PRO A 122 -6.02 2.99 -14.97
CA PRO A 122 -5.01 3.91 -15.51
C PRO A 122 -4.48 4.90 -14.45
N GLU A 123 -4.57 4.56 -13.17
CA GLU A 123 -4.00 5.39 -12.10
C GLU A 123 -2.48 5.28 -12.08
N LEU A 124 -1.82 6.38 -11.71
CA LEU A 124 -0.36 6.43 -11.63
C LEU A 124 0.19 5.30 -10.75
N TYR A 125 -0.50 4.95 -9.66
CA TYR A 125 -0.17 3.84 -8.76
C TYR A 125 0.07 2.50 -9.48
N PHE A 126 -0.69 2.18 -10.53
CA PHE A 126 -0.49 0.94 -11.29
C PHE A 126 0.47 1.13 -12.47
N ILE A 127 0.46 2.31 -13.09
CA ILE A 127 1.32 2.64 -14.23
C ILE A 127 2.80 2.72 -13.80
N SER A 128 3.11 3.28 -12.64
CA SER A 128 4.48 3.42 -12.14
C SER A 128 5.16 2.08 -11.86
N GLU A 129 4.36 1.08 -11.52
CA GLU A 129 4.75 -0.31 -11.23
C GLU A 129 4.61 -1.23 -12.45
N MET A 130 4.38 -0.66 -13.64
CA MET A 130 4.24 -1.41 -14.89
C MET A 130 3.09 -2.44 -14.85
N LEU A 131 2.04 -2.23 -14.06
CA LEU A 131 0.93 -3.18 -13.86
C LEU A 131 -0.29 -2.92 -14.76
N TYR A 132 -0.34 -1.81 -15.47
CA TYR A 132 -1.42 -1.48 -16.40
C TYR A 132 -1.40 -2.37 -17.66
N CYS A 133 -2.59 -2.73 -18.14
CA CYS A 133 -2.82 -3.34 -19.44
C CYS A 133 -4.18 -2.86 -19.98
N ASP A 134 -4.27 -2.61 -21.30
CA ASP A 134 -5.53 -2.24 -21.95
C ASP A 134 -6.55 -3.38 -21.82
N GLU A 135 -7.84 -3.05 -21.64
CA GLU A 135 -8.88 -4.08 -21.43
C GLU A 135 -9.02 -5.05 -22.60
N GLU A 136 -8.72 -4.61 -23.82
CA GLU A 136 -8.78 -5.43 -25.04
C GLU A 136 -7.67 -6.49 -25.11
N ASP A 137 -6.57 -6.28 -24.36
CA ASP A 137 -5.42 -7.17 -24.29
C ASP A 137 -5.45 -8.08 -23.06
N LEU A 138 -6.49 -7.98 -22.22
CA LEU A 138 -6.69 -8.84 -21.05
C LEU A 138 -7.53 -10.08 -21.39
N GLU A 139 -7.08 -11.23 -20.89
CA GLU A 139 -7.77 -12.52 -20.91
C GLU A 139 -8.15 -12.95 -19.49
N GLU A 140 -9.10 -13.90 -19.35
CA GLU A 140 -9.52 -14.46 -18.05
C GLU A 140 -9.91 -13.40 -17.00
N ILE A 141 -10.67 -12.39 -17.44
CA ILE A 141 -10.92 -11.16 -16.71
C ILE A 141 -11.83 -11.34 -15.48
N ARG A 142 -11.52 -10.60 -14.41
CA ARG A 142 -12.42 -10.29 -13.29
C ARG A 142 -12.69 -8.78 -13.22
N ASN A 143 -13.89 -8.42 -12.78
CA ASN A 143 -14.25 -7.04 -12.47
C ASN A 143 -13.77 -6.69 -11.07
N VAL A 144 -13.29 -5.46 -10.90
CA VAL A 144 -12.85 -4.92 -9.62
C VAL A 144 -13.56 -3.59 -9.37
N THR A 145 -14.15 -3.44 -8.19
CA THR A 145 -14.68 -2.17 -7.69
C THR A 145 -13.86 -1.73 -6.49
N LEU A 146 -13.14 -0.62 -6.63
CA LEU A 146 -12.37 0.00 -5.55
C LEU A 146 -13.05 1.30 -5.14
N HIS A 147 -13.45 1.37 -3.87
CA HIS A 147 -13.84 2.60 -3.21
C HIS A 147 -12.66 3.11 -2.39
N VAL A 148 -12.33 4.39 -2.55
CA VAL A 148 -11.31 5.08 -1.75
C VAL A 148 -11.98 6.20 -0.97
N ALA A 149 -11.86 6.14 0.35
CA ALA A 149 -12.41 7.14 1.25
C ALA A 149 -11.36 7.57 2.27
N THR A 150 -11.42 8.83 2.70
CA THR A 150 -10.59 9.33 3.79
C THR A 150 -11.40 9.34 5.09
N LEU A 151 -10.78 8.92 6.19
CA LEU A 151 -11.32 9.06 7.55
C LEU A 151 -10.33 9.89 8.37
N GLY A 152 -10.79 10.75 9.28
CA GLY A 152 -9.92 11.69 10.01
C GLY A 152 -9.94 13.14 9.50
N ASP A 153 -10.88 13.54 8.64
CA ASP A 153 -10.93 14.91 8.08
C ASP A 153 -11.05 16.01 9.15
N THR A 154 -11.52 15.69 10.36
CA THR A 154 -11.49 16.63 11.49
C THR A 154 -10.07 17.02 11.91
N MET A 155 -9.11 16.10 11.80
CA MET A 155 -7.68 16.36 12.04
C MET A 155 -7.05 17.12 10.88
N LYS A 156 -7.42 16.81 9.64
CA LYS A 156 -6.97 17.52 8.43
C LYS A 156 -7.26 19.02 8.52
N ASN A 157 -8.45 19.38 8.99
CA ASN A 157 -8.85 20.78 9.16
C ASN A 157 -8.08 21.49 10.29
N ALA A 158 -7.67 20.78 11.34
CA ALA A 158 -6.82 21.34 12.40
C ALA A 158 -5.38 21.56 11.91
N LEU A 159 -4.80 20.57 11.20
CA LEU A 159 -3.48 20.67 10.56
C LEU A 159 -3.41 21.80 9.53
N LEU A 160 -4.44 21.95 8.69
CA LEU A 160 -4.54 23.05 7.72
C LEU A 160 -4.68 24.41 8.42
N ALA A 161 -5.46 24.50 9.50
CA ALA A 161 -5.60 25.74 10.27
C ALA A 161 -4.29 26.19 10.94
N ASP A 162 -3.47 25.25 11.42
CA ASP A 162 -2.15 25.55 12.01
C ASP A 162 -1.15 26.05 10.95
N ILE A 163 -1.20 25.50 9.73
CA ILE A 163 -0.39 25.96 8.58
C ILE A 163 -0.88 27.34 8.07
N GLU A 164 -2.19 27.57 8.01
CA GLU A 164 -2.77 28.86 7.60
C GLU A 164 -2.54 29.97 8.63
N SER A 165 -2.43 29.64 9.91
CA SER A 165 -2.05 30.59 10.96
C SER A 165 -0.61 31.11 10.83
N SER A 166 0.24 30.37 10.09
CA SER A 166 1.65 30.67 9.85
C SER A 166 1.95 31.15 8.42
N ALA A 167 1.06 30.93 7.45
CA ALA A 167 1.17 31.44 6.08
C ALA A 167 -0.17 32.08 5.65
N GLY A 168 -0.28 33.40 5.72
CA GLY A 168 -1.50 34.16 5.40
C GLY A 168 -1.91 34.08 3.92
N THR A 169 -2.62 33.02 3.54
CA THR A 169 -3.19 32.83 2.21
C THR A 169 -4.58 32.20 2.24
N THR A 170 -5.42 32.60 1.29
CA THR A 170 -6.85 32.32 1.14
C THR A 170 -7.18 30.88 0.74
N ARG A 171 -8.28 30.37 1.32
CA ARG A 171 -8.94 29.07 1.10
C ARG A 171 -9.04 28.64 -0.38
N PRO A 172 -8.64 27.41 -0.74
CA PRO A 172 -9.22 26.69 -1.86
C PRO A 172 -10.64 26.22 -1.49
N ASN A 173 -11.58 26.24 -2.45
CA ASN A 173 -12.91 25.67 -2.27
C ASN A 173 -12.78 24.14 -2.12
N ASN A 174 -13.11 23.62 -0.94
CA ASN A 174 -13.26 22.18 -0.68
C ASN A 174 -14.73 21.80 -0.87
N ASP A 175 -15.05 21.12 -1.97
CA ASP A 175 -16.37 20.52 -2.21
C ASP A 175 -16.44 19.04 -1.75
N ASP A 176 -15.49 18.54 -0.94
CA ASP A 176 -15.55 17.18 -0.37
C ASP A 176 -16.10 17.23 1.07
N ASP A 177 -17.42 17.10 1.19
CA ASP A 177 -18.14 16.84 2.44
C ASP A 177 -18.07 15.34 2.79
N SER A 178 -16.86 14.81 3.05
CA SER A 178 -16.62 13.40 3.38
C SER A 178 -16.54 13.15 4.90
N GLY A 179 -17.62 13.45 5.62
CA GLY A 179 -17.69 13.10 7.04
C GLY A 179 -17.80 11.58 7.27
N VAL A 180 -17.41 11.10 8.46
CA VAL A 180 -17.51 9.69 8.90
C VAL A 180 -18.86 9.04 8.56
N ALA A 181 -19.96 9.80 8.70
CA ALA A 181 -21.32 9.34 8.39
C ALA A 181 -21.49 8.94 6.91
N SER A 182 -20.92 9.71 5.98
CA SER A 182 -20.99 9.41 4.54
C SER A 182 -20.26 8.10 4.21
N THR A 183 -19.12 7.86 4.85
CA THR A 183 -18.34 6.62 4.69
C THR A 183 -19.06 5.42 5.30
N VAL A 184 -19.73 5.60 6.46
CA VAL A 184 -20.59 4.56 7.06
C VAL A 184 -21.74 4.20 6.12
N ASP A 185 -22.44 5.18 5.56
CA ASP A 185 -23.57 4.95 4.64
C ASP A 185 -23.12 4.20 3.38
N LEU A 186 -21.94 4.56 2.84
CA LEU A 186 -21.31 3.86 1.73
C LEU A 186 -21.01 2.40 2.08
N ALA A 187 -20.32 2.15 3.21
CA ALA A 187 -19.96 0.82 3.66
C ALA A 187 -21.21 -0.05 3.89
N GLU A 188 -22.22 0.47 4.58
CA GLU A 188 -23.49 -0.22 4.82
C GLU A 188 -24.24 -0.58 3.53
N LYS A 189 -24.20 0.30 2.52
CA LYS A 189 -24.78 0.01 1.21
C LYS A 189 -24.07 -1.19 0.56
N ILE A 190 -22.73 -1.19 0.52
CA ILE A 190 -21.95 -2.26 -0.10
C ILE A 190 -22.11 -3.57 0.70
N ILE A 191 -22.09 -3.52 2.03
CA ILE A 191 -22.33 -4.68 2.90
C ILE A 191 -23.64 -5.40 2.54
N ARG A 192 -24.73 -4.64 2.29
CA ARG A 192 -26.02 -5.20 1.87
C ARG A 192 -25.95 -5.88 0.50
N GLU A 193 -25.22 -5.29 -0.44
CA GLU A 193 -24.98 -5.88 -1.77
C GLU A 193 -24.18 -7.20 -1.67
N HIS A 194 -23.38 -7.35 -0.61
CA HIS A 194 -22.60 -8.55 -0.29
C HIS A 194 -23.27 -9.51 0.73
N ASN A 195 -24.59 -9.45 0.87
CA ASN A 195 -25.38 -10.32 1.77
C ASN A 195 -25.00 -10.19 3.26
N ASP A 196 -24.76 -8.95 3.70
CA ASP A 196 -24.39 -8.61 5.07
C ASP A 196 -23.08 -9.28 5.53
N ARG A 197 -22.12 -9.42 4.63
CA ARG A 197 -20.82 -10.05 4.89
C ARG A 197 -19.68 -9.23 4.32
N PHE A 198 -18.63 -9.11 5.10
CA PHE A 198 -17.38 -8.51 4.69
C PHE A 198 -16.23 -9.03 5.56
N ILE A 199 -15.02 -8.85 5.04
CA ILE A 199 -13.75 -9.01 5.75
C ILE A 199 -13.32 -7.62 6.20
N LEU A 200 -12.97 -7.48 7.47
CA LEU A 200 -12.36 -6.26 8.00
C LEU A 200 -10.87 -6.49 8.12
N ASP A 201 -10.08 -5.66 7.45
CA ASP A 201 -8.64 -5.64 7.54
C ASP A 201 -8.18 -4.28 8.09
N ILE A 202 -7.23 -4.30 9.01
CA ILE A 202 -6.73 -3.11 9.70
C ILE A 202 -5.21 -3.22 9.82
N ASP A 203 -4.46 -2.41 9.10
CA ASP A 203 -3.08 -2.13 9.47
C ASP A 203 -3.03 -1.07 10.56
N LEU A 204 -2.19 -1.30 11.56
CA LEU A 204 -2.02 -0.37 12.67
C LEU A 204 -1.29 0.91 12.26
N ASP A 205 -0.60 0.92 11.12
CA ASP A 205 0.00 2.12 10.56
C ASP A 205 -1.03 3.17 10.10
N PHE A 206 -2.31 2.80 9.96
CA PHE A 206 -3.43 3.71 9.72
C PHE A 206 -3.48 4.82 10.80
N PHE A 207 -3.13 4.47 12.03
CA PHE A 207 -3.19 5.38 13.17
C PHE A 207 -1.92 6.22 13.32
N SER A 208 -0.79 5.76 12.81
CA SER A 208 0.50 6.42 12.88
C SER A 208 1.46 5.70 11.93
N THR A 209 2.05 6.42 10.98
CA THR A 209 2.86 5.82 9.92
C THR A 209 4.20 6.51 9.77
N LEU A 210 5.25 5.76 9.53
CA LEU A 210 6.57 6.26 9.18
C LEU A 210 6.89 5.92 7.72
N ASN A 211 7.71 6.78 7.13
CA ASN A 211 8.44 6.43 5.94
C ASN A 211 9.84 5.99 6.42
N PRO A 212 10.15 4.68 6.43
CA PRO A 212 11.41 4.19 6.97
C PRO A 212 12.63 4.77 6.24
N PHE A 213 12.47 5.06 4.95
CA PHE A 213 13.53 5.59 4.08
C PHE A 213 13.97 7.02 4.42
N LEU A 214 13.19 7.79 5.19
CA LEU A 214 13.61 9.13 5.66
C LEU A 214 14.82 9.08 6.59
N SER A 215 15.02 7.96 7.28
CA SER A 215 16.13 7.76 8.21
C SER A 215 17.34 7.08 7.56
N THR A 216 17.12 6.35 6.47
CA THR A 216 18.14 5.59 5.73
C THR A 216 19.21 6.50 5.15
N TYR A 217 20.48 6.23 5.47
CA TYR A 217 21.66 6.97 5.02
C TYR A 217 21.50 8.50 5.09
N LYS A 218 20.97 8.99 6.21
CA LYS A 218 20.69 10.42 6.45
C LYS A 218 21.94 11.31 6.30
N SER A 219 23.15 10.76 6.47
CA SER A 219 24.41 11.51 6.33
C SER A 219 24.64 12.02 4.91
N VAL A 220 24.02 11.38 3.90
CA VAL A 220 24.12 11.76 2.49
C VAL A 220 22.84 12.36 1.91
N ASP A 221 21.83 12.61 2.76
CA ASP A 221 20.50 13.09 2.36
C ASP A 221 19.87 12.20 1.25
N LEU A 222 19.99 10.87 1.43
CA LEU A 222 19.65 9.87 0.44
C LEU A 222 18.27 10.11 -0.18
N TYR A 223 17.24 10.09 0.66
CA TYR A 223 15.85 10.07 0.21
C TYR A 223 15.52 11.30 -0.64
N GLN A 224 16.00 12.49 -0.22
CA GLN A 224 15.77 13.72 -0.96
C GLN A 224 16.52 13.76 -2.31
N ARG A 225 17.70 13.13 -2.40
CA ARG A 225 18.47 13.04 -3.65
C ARG A 225 17.88 12.03 -4.64
N LEU A 226 17.26 10.97 -4.14
CA LEU A 226 16.57 9.98 -4.97
C LEU A 226 15.37 10.59 -5.69
N LYS A 227 14.68 11.56 -5.07
CA LYS A 227 13.53 12.27 -5.64
C LYS A 227 13.75 12.73 -7.09
N SER A 228 14.85 13.41 -7.40
CA SER A 228 15.07 13.94 -8.76
C SER A 228 15.41 12.85 -9.78
N ILE A 229 15.95 11.72 -9.33
CA ILE A 229 16.34 10.59 -10.15
C ILE A 229 15.12 9.73 -10.49
N TYR A 230 14.26 9.48 -9.51
CA TYR A 230 13.14 8.54 -9.60
C TYR A 230 11.79 9.19 -9.91
N GLN A 231 11.58 10.48 -9.63
CA GLN A 231 10.29 11.12 -9.89
C GLN A 231 9.79 10.87 -11.31
N PHE A 232 8.50 10.64 -11.41
CA PHE A 232 7.77 10.34 -12.63
C PHE A 232 6.46 11.12 -12.67
N LYS A 233 6.03 11.48 -13.87
CA LYS A 233 4.77 12.19 -14.08
C LYS A 233 4.12 11.63 -15.33
N LEU A 234 2.81 11.45 -15.26
CA LEU A 234 1.99 11.29 -16.45
C LEU A 234 2.05 12.59 -17.26
N LYS A 235 2.18 12.47 -18.58
CA LYS A 235 2.14 13.63 -19.48
C LYS A 235 0.77 13.70 -20.15
N GLU A 236 0.30 14.92 -20.33
CA GLU A 236 -0.92 15.16 -21.08
C GLU A 236 -0.76 14.63 -22.52
N GLY A 237 -1.72 13.81 -22.96
CA GLY A 237 -1.74 13.20 -24.28
C GLY A 237 -0.92 11.91 -24.44
N GLU A 238 -0.15 11.46 -23.44
CA GLU A 238 0.44 10.11 -23.44
C GLU A 238 -0.64 9.08 -23.04
N THR A 239 -0.68 7.94 -23.72
CA THR A 239 -1.49 6.81 -23.26
C THR A 239 -0.88 6.21 -21.98
N PRO A 240 -1.66 5.45 -21.18
CA PRO A 240 -1.08 4.70 -20.06
C PRO A 240 0.07 3.79 -20.49
N ASN A 241 -0.05 3.11 -21.63
CA ASN A 241 1.00 2.26 -22.18
C ASN A 241 2.27 3.02 -22.58
N ASP A 242 2.14 4.20 -23.21
CA ASP A 242 3.29 5.08 -23.49
C ASP A 242 3.97 5.51 -22.18
N SER A 243 3.18 5.83 -21.15
CA SER A 243 3.68 6.20 -19.84
C SER A 243 4.45 5.05 -19.18
N GLN A 244 3.91 3.82 -19.20
CA GLN A 244 4.61 2.64 -18.68
C GLN A 244 5.91 2.36 -19.44
N ALA A 245 5.89 2.44 -20.78
CA ALA A 245 7.09 2.23 -21.58
C ALA A 245 8.20 3.24 -21.22
N ARG A 246 7.82 4.50 -20.99
CA ARG A 246 8.74 5.55 -20.53
C ARG A 246 9.23 5.30 -19.10
N ARG A 247 8.36 4.85 -18.19
CA ARG A 247 8.74 4.49 -16.81
C ARG A 247 9.72 3.32 -16.82
N LYS A 248 9.46 2.30 -17.62
CA LYS A 248 10.34 1.13 -17.80
C LYS A 248 11.74 1.52 -18.27
N LEU A 249 11.85 2.41 -19.25
CA LEU A 249 13.14 2.95 -19.72
C LEU A 249 13.92 3.73 -18.64
N GLN A 250 13.24 4.24 -17.61
CA GLN A 250 13.87 4.85 -16.44
C GLN A 250 14.27 3.79 -15.40
N MET A 251 13.37 2.84 -15.12
CA MET A 251 13.51 1.89 -13.99
C MET A 251 14.48 0.74 -14.27
N GLU A 252 14.46 0.16 -15.47
CA GLU A 252 15.32 -1.00 -15.79
C GLU A 252 16.82 -0.68 -15.64
N PRO A 253 17.35 0.44 -16.17
CA PRO A 253 18.75 0.81 -15.94
C PRO A 253 19.11 1.01 -14.46
N LEU A 254 18.20 1.60 -13.67
CA LEU A 254 18.42 1.84 -12.25
C LEU A 254 18.49 0.53 -11.47
N SER A 255 17.52 -0.36 -11.68
CA SER A 255 17.49 -1.69 -11.05
C SER A 255 18.74 -2.51 -11.39
N GLN A 256 19.15 -2.52 -12.66
CA GLN A 256 20.36 -3.21 -13.10
C GLN A 256 21.63 -2.63 -12.46
N LEU A 257 21.72 -1.30 -12.35
CA LEU A 257 22.84 -0.63 -11.70
C LEU A 257 22.94 -1.02 -10.22
N PHE A 258 21.86 -0.87 -9.44
CA PHE A 258 21.89 -1.15 -8.01
C PHE A 258 22.12 -2.62 -7.70
N LYS A 259 21.58 -3.54 -8.51
CA LYS A 259 21.91 -4.96 -8.44
C LYS A 259 23.40 -5.22 -8.66
N ALA A 260 23.99 -4.61 -9.68
CA ALA A 260 25.41 -4.76 -9.95
C ALA A 260 26.29 -4.14 -8.84
N LEU A 261 25.88 -3.04 -8.21
CA LEU A 261 26.55 -2.48 -7.03
C LEU A 261 26.50 -3.45 -5.84
N GLN A 262 25.33 -4.04 -5.59
CA GLN A 262 25.12 -5.05 -4.54
C GLN A 262 26.01 -6.28 -4.71
N ASP A 263 26.22 -6.72 -5.96
CA ASP A 263 27.05 -7.88 -6.28
C ASP A 263 28.56 -7.60 -6.15
N ILE A 264 29.04 -6.40 -6.47
CA ILE A 264 30.47 -6.07 -6.47
C ILE A 264 31.01 -5.90 -5.04
N LYS A 265 30.28 -5.17 -4.18
CA LYS A 265 30.61 -4.77 -2.79
C LYS A 265 31.94 -4.03 -2.56
N ASN A 266 32.97 -4.25 -3.38
CA ASN A 266 34.28 -3.62 -3.28
C ASN A 266 34.25 -2.18 -3.86
N PRO A 267 34.54 -1.14 -3.06
CA PRO A 267 34.47 0.26 -3.50
C PRO A 267 35.39 0.60 -4.66
N ASP A 268 36.62 0.08 -4.69
CA ASP A 268 37.59 0.40 -5.74
C ASP A 268 37.11 -0.13 -7.10
N ILE A 269 36.58 -1.36 -7.10
CA ILE A 269 35.99 -1.98 -8.30
C ILE A 269 34.72 -1.24 -8.72
N ILE A 270 33.88 -0.83 -7.77
CA ILE A 270 32.70 0.00 -8.06
C ILE A 270 33.14 1.27 -8.77
N MET A 271 34.10 2.02 -8.21
CA MET A 271 34.58 3.28 -8.77
C MET A 271 35.20 3.12 -10.16
N GLU A 272 35.95 2.04 -10.39
CA GLU A 272 36.52 1.72 -11.72
C GLU A 272 35.43 1.46 -12.76
N ARG A 273 34.37 0.70 -12.39
CA ARG A 273 33.34 0.23 -13.32
C ARG A 273 32.14 1.16 -13.45
N LEU A 274 31.93 2.07 -12.50
CA LEU A 274 30.77 2.94 -12.40
C LEU A 274 30.43 3.66 -13.73
N PRO A 275 31.39 4.23 -14.49
CA PRO A 275 31.06 4.89 -15.76
C PRO A 275 30.39 3.96 -16.78
N SER A 276 30.84 2.71 -16.86
CA SER A 276 30.28 1.70 -17.77
C SER A 276 28.91 1.19 -17.30
N MET A 277 28.73 1.02 -15.98
CA MET A 277 27.48 0.55 -15.39
C MET A 277 26.34 1.56 -15.57
N MET A 278 26.67 2.85 -15.70
CA MET A 278 25.70 3.94 -15.85
C MET A 278 25.42 4.33 -17.30
N GLU A 279 26.02 3.65 -18.29
CA GLU A 279 25.90 4.00 -19.71
C GLU A 279 24.45 3.93 -20.22
N SER A 280 23.67 2.97 -19.71
CA SER A 280 22.25 2.79 -20.03
C SER A 280 21.32 3.88 -19.46
N ILE A 281 21.82 4.71 -18.53
CA ILE A 281 21.05 5.82 -17.94
C ILE A 281 21.13 7.03 -18.89
N THR A 282 20.14 7.13 -19.77
CA THR A 282 20.13 8.09 -20.88
C THR A 282 20.09 9.55 -20.44
N ASN A 283 19.42 9.88 -19.34
CA ASN A 283 19.36 11.24 -18.80
C ASN A 283 20.69 11.63 -18.13
N SER A 284 21.42 12.57 -18.74
CA SER A 284 22.75 13.00 -18.27
C SER A 284 22.73 13.67 -16.90
N ASN A 285 21.68 14.44 -16.57
CA ASN A 285 21.53 15.06 -15.26
C ASN A 285 21.32 13.98 -14.18
N ASN A 286 20.41 13.03 -14.42
CA ASN A 286 20.16 11.94 -13.46
C ASN A 286 21.42 11.08 -13.30
N ARG A 287 22.16 10.82 -14.38
CA ARG A 287 23.43 10.10 -14.35
C ARG A 287 24.46 10.80 -13.46
N GLU A 288 24.63 12.10 -13.59
CA GLU A 288 25.59 12.84 -12.75
C GLU A 288 25.15 12.91 -11.28
N GLN A 289 23.86 13.15 -11.01
CA GLN A 289 23.33 13.15 -9.65
C GLN A 289 23.50 11.80 -8.96
N LEU A 290 23.23 10.72 -9.69
CA LEU A 290 23.39 9.35 -9.20
C LEU A 290 24.87 9.00 -8.99
N ARG A 291 25.77 9.44 -9.87
CA ARG A 291 27.22 9.25 -9.71
C ARG A 291 27.70 9.92 -8.42
N LEU A 292 27.30 11.17 -8.20
CA LEU A 292 27.61 11.89 -6.96
C LEU A 292 27.03 11.18 -5.73
N LEU A 293 25.83 10.60 -5.84
CA LEU A 293 25.20 9.89 -4.72
C LEU A 293 25.97 8.63 -4.35
N ILE A 294 26.35 7.83 -5.35
CA ILE A 294 27.13 6.60 -5.16
C ILE A 294 28.48 6.93 -4.54
N VAL A 295 29.17 7.98 -5.01
CA VAL A 295 30.45 8.42 -4.44
C VAL A 295 30.29 8.84 -2.98
N ASP A 296 29.29 9.67 -2.65
CA ASP A 296 29.04 10.09 -1.28
C ASP A 296 28.72 8.91 -0.35
N LEU A 297 27.92 7.93 -0.82
CA LEU A 297 27.61 6.72 -0.07
C LEU A 297 28.87 5.91 0.23
N LEU A 298 29.74 5.72 -0.76
CA LEU A 298 31.01 4.99 -0.58
C LEU A 298 32.00 5.71 0.36
N GLU A 299 31.96 7.04 0.41
CA GLU A 299 32.87 7.84 1.25
C GLU A 299 32.39 8.01 2.69
N LYS A 300 31.07 8.06 2.91
CA LYS A 300 30.48 8.50 4.19
C LYS A 300 29.81 7.40 4.99
N GLU A 301 29.32 6.35 4.34
CA GLU A 301 28.62 5.25 5.01
C GLU A 301 29.55 4.06 5.28
N ASP A 302 29.16 3.23 6.26
CA ASP A 302 29.85 1.98 6.51
C ASP A 302 29.54 0.98 5.40
N LEU A 303 30.58 0.60 4.65
CA LEU A 303 30.47 -0.30 3.51
C LEU A 303 30.00 -1.71 3.88
N THR A 304 30.11 -2.12 5.15
CA THR A 304 29.57 -3.42 5.60
C THR A 304 28.06 -3.39 5.78
N GLU A 305 27.49 -2.21 6.03
CA GLU A 305 26.06 -1.97 6.28
C GLU A 305 25.35 -1.34 5.07
N LEU A 306 26.09 -1.03 4.01
CA LEU A 306 25.54 -0.42 2.80
C LEU A 306 24.76 -1.46 1.97
N ASP A 307 23.46 -1.26 1.90
CA ASP A 307 22.52 -2.06 1.12
C ASP A 307 22.06 -1.26 -0.11
N TRP A 308 22.60 -1.62 -1.27
CA TRP A 308 22.25 -0.99 -2.54
C TRP A 308 20.84 -1.35 -3.00
N THR A 309 20.29 -2.47 -2.53
CA THR A 309 18.90 -2.85 -2.77
C THR A 309 17.98 -1.88 -2.04
N LEU A 310 18.25 -1.63 -0.76
CA LEU A 310 17.49 -0.67 0.04
C LEU A 310 17.55 0.75 -0.55
N VAL A 311 18.69 1.16 -1.11
CA VAL A 311 18.81 2.45 -1.85
C VAL A 311 17.89 2.48 -3.07
N HIS A 312 17.81 1.37 -3.81
CA HIS A 312 16.92 1.28 -4.96
C HIS A 312 15.44 1.33 -4.54
N ASP A 313 15.08 0.55 -3.51
CA ASP A 313 13.73 0.47 -2.97
C ASP A 313 13.24 1.84 -2.46
N ALA A 314 14.09 2.56 -1.72
CA ALA A 314 13.85 3.95 -1.31
C ALA A 314 13.61 4.90 -2.50
N GLY A 315 14.19 4.59 -3.66
CA GLY A 315 13.98 5.34 -4.89
C GLY A 315 12.65 5.00 -5.53
N CYS A 316 12.27 3.72 -5.55
CA CYS A 316 11.01 3.25 -6.12
C CYS A 316 9.79 3.90 -5.46
N THR A 317 9.89 4.33 -4.20
CA THR A 317 8.79 5.06 -3.51
C THR A 317 8.64 6.53 -3.95
N TRP A 318 9.50 7.02 -4.85
CA TRP A 318 9.39 8.35 -5.47
C TRP A 318 8.70 8.30 -6.84
N ASP A 319 7.40 8.11 -6.85
CA ASP A 319 6.60 8.23 -8.07
C ASP A 319 6.28 9.69 -8.38
N SER A 320 5.53 10.37 -7.51
CA SER A 320 5.09 11.74 -7.77
C SER A 320 5.29 12.60 -6.53
N PRO A 321 5.62 13.91 -6.68
CA PRO A 321 5.68 14.82 -5.53
C PRO A 321 4.31 14.99 -4.83
N LYS A 322 3.21 14.50 -5.43
CA LYS A 322 1.86 14.54 -4.87
C LYS A 322 1.36 13.19 -4.35
N GLN A 323 2.00 12.08 -4.74
CA GLN A 323 1.65 10.72 -4.34
C GLN A 323 2.94 10.12 -3.81
N VAL A 324 3.24 10.46 -2.55
CA VAL A 324 4.47 10.06 -1.87
C VAL A 324 4.13 9.00 -0.83
N LEU A 325 5.11 8.19 -0.48
CA LEU A 325 4.97 7.28 0.64
C LEU A 325 4.60 8.07 1.92
N PRO A 326 3.49 7.71 2.58
CA PRO A 326 3.02 8.37 3.81
C PRO A 326 4.09 8.52 4.88
N HIS A 327 4.05 9.64 5.60
CA HIS A 327 4.82 9.84 6.83
C HIS A 327 4.07 10.79 7.74
N HIS A 328 3.57 10.28 8.87
CA HIS A 328 2.93 11.05 9.92
C HIS A 328 2.96 10.26 11.22
N GLU A 329 4.01 10.49 12.02
CA GLU A 329 4.10 9.95 13.37
C GLU A 329 3.10 10.69 14.27
N SER A 330 1.97 10.05 14.55
CA SER A 330 0.88 10.65 15.32
C SER A 330 1.20 10.73 16.80
N THR A 331 0.73 11.80 17.44
CA THR A 331 0.68 11.93 18.89
C THR A 331 -0.35 10.97 19.50
N GLU A 332 -0.26 10.73 20.81
CA GLU A 332 -1.22 9.86 21.51
C GLU A 332 -2.66 10.40 21.42
N GLU A 333 -2.85 11.72 21.44
CA GLU A 333 -4.14 12.38 21.26
C GLU A 333 -4.73 12.17 19.87
N GLU A 334 -3.89 12.25 18.83
CA GLU A 334 -4.27 11.99 17.44
C GLU A 334 -4.68 10.52 17.24
N ILE A 335 -3.87 9.58 17.75
CA ILE A 335 -4.20 8.14 17.76
C ILE A 335 -5.54 7.90 18.44
N LYS A 336 -5.78 8.50 19.62
CA LYS A 336 -7.08 8.41 20.32
C LYS A 336 -8.21 9.04 19.52
N SER A 337 -7.95 10.09 18.74
CA SER A 337 -8.96 10.72 17.89
C SER A 337 -9.35 9.80 16.73
N LEU A 338 -8.38 9.27 15.99
CA LEU A 338 -8.63 8.31 14.92
C LEU A 338 -9.28 7.03 15.43
N MET A 339 -8.85 6.50 16.58
CA MET A 339 -9.49 5.34 17.22
C MET A 339 -10.98 5.60 17.52
N ARG A 340 -11.35 6.83 17.92
CA ARG A 340 -12.76 7.19 18.10
C ARG A 340 -13.52 7.24 16.78
N GLU A 341 -12.92 7.77 15.71
CA GLU A 341 -13.54 7.79 14.37
C GLU A 341 -13.73 6.38 13.82
N VAL A 342 -12.72 5.50 13.93
CA VAL A 342 -12.82 4.08 13.56
C VAL A 342 -13.88 3.38 14.40
N ASN A 343 -13.93 3.61 15.71
CA ASN A 343 -14.98 3.05 16.56
C ASN A 343 -16.39 3.54 16.16
N CYS A 344 -16.56 4.81 15.84
CA CYS A 344 -17.82 5.36 15.33
C CYS A 344 -18.22 4.70 14.00
N PHE A 345 -17.28 4.55 13.08
CA PHE A 345 -17.49 3.87 11.81
C PHE A 345 -17.93 2.42 12.03
N LEU A 346 -17.15 1.64 12.79
CA LEU A 346 -17.42 0.22 13.05
C LEU A 346 -18.73 0.00 13.85
N SER A 347 -19.12 0.95 14.70
CA SER A 347 -20.41 0.92 15.40
C SER A 347 -21.61 1.17 14.48
N GLY A 348 -21.38 1.86 13.35
CA GLY A 348 -22.39 2.22 12.37
C GLY A 348 -22.65 1.15 11.31
N ILE A 349 -21.84 0.09 11.26
CA ILE A 349 -21.94 -0.96 10.25
C ILE A 349 -22.24 -2.35 10.86
N ALA A 350 -22.63 -3.31 10.01
CA ALA A 350 -22.80 -4.71 10.40
C ALA A 350 -21.50 -5.34 10.97
N SER A 351 -21.62 -6.45 11.71
CA SER A 351 -20.46 -7.18 12.23
C SER A 351 -19.67 -7.86 11.09
N PRO A 352 -18.32 -7.78 11.07
CA PRO A 352 -17.50 -8.47 10.09
C PRO A 352 -17.60 -9.99 10.24
N SER A 353 -17.30 -10.72 9.16
CA SER A 353 -17.23 -12.19 9.16
C SER A 353 -15.84 -12.71 9.58
N LEU A 354 -14.80 -11.91 9.37
CA LEU A 354 -13.41 -12.16 9.71
C LEU A 354 -12.74 -10.80 9.97
N VAL A 355 -11.80 -10.76 10.91
CA VAL A 355 -10.92 -9.61 11.11
C VAL A 355 -9.47 -10.05 10.96
N THR A 356 -8.69 -9.31 10.18
CA THR A 356 -7.23 -9.35 10.14
C THR A 356 -6.67 -8.02 10.64
N ILE A 357 -5.55 -8.08 11.35
CA ILE A 357 -4.83 -6.91 11.83
C ILE A 357 -3.35 -7.13 11.54
N ALA A 358 -2.70 -6.19 10.85
CA ALA A 358 -1.25 -6.18 10.67
C ALA A 358 -0.62 -5.18 11.62
N ARG A 359 0.54 -5.54 12.17
CA ARG A 359 1.27 -4.68 13.09
C ARG A 359 2.22 -3.75 12.37
N SER A 360 2.85 -4.24 11.30
CA SER A 360 3.80 -3.50 10.47
C SER A 360 4.85 -2.79 11.32
N SER A 361 5.38 -3.49 12.33
CA SER A 361 6.36 -2.94 13.27
C SER A 361 7.78 -3.43 13.07
N LEU A 362 7.98 -4.53 12.35
CA LEU A 362 9.30 -5.01 11.95
C LEU A 362 9.80 -4.41 10.62
N ASP A 363 8.90 -3.86 9.80
CA ASP A 363 9.19 -3.13 8.57
C ASP A 363 9.26 -1.60 8.79
N ASP A 364 9.12 -1.17 10.04
CA ASP A 364 9.15 0.22 10.51
C ASP A 364 8.04 1.14 9.98
N TYR A 365 6.99 0.62 9.32
CA TYR A 365 5.88 1.45 8.84
C TYR A 365 4.98 1.94 9.97
N CYS A 366 4.57 1.08 10.90
CA CYS A 366 3.97 1.49 12.16
C CYS A 366 5.09 1.76 13.19
N PRO A 367 5.15 2.94 13.84
CA PRO A 367 6.21 3.23 14.80
C PRO A 367 6.33 2.13 15.88
N PRO A 368 7.50 1.47 16.01
CA PRO A 368 7.65 0.31 16.90
C PRO A 368 7.36 0.60 18.38
N HIS A 369 7.52 1.86 18.78
CA HIS A 369 7.25 2.31 20.14
C HIS A 369 5.76 2.65 20.40
N GLN A 370 4.93 2.74 19.35
CA GLN A 370 3.49 3.03 19.43
C GLN A 370 2.61 1.81 19.16
N VAL A 371 3.08 0.86 18.33
CA VAL A 371 2.30 -0.31 17.85
C VAL A 371 1.60 -1.08 18.97
N GLY A 372 2.27 -1.31 20.11
CA GLY A 372 1.69 -2.06 21.22
C GLY A 372 0.46 -1.37 21.82
N MET A 373 0.53 -0.05 22.01
CA MET A 373 -0.57 0.75 22.54
C MET A 373 -1.73 0.83 21.54
N ILE A 374 -1.44 1.02 20.25
CA ILE A 374 -2.44 1.05 19.18
C ILE A 374 -3.17 -0.31 19.11
N GLN A 375 -2.43 -1.41 19.13
CA GLN A 375 -2.99 -2.77 19.11
C GLN A 375 -3.91 -3.02 20.31
N GLU A 376 -3.50 -2.63 21.52
CA GLU A 376 -4.31 -2.79 22.73
C GLU A 376 -5.62 -2.00 22.66
N MET A 377 -5.56 -0.76 22.17
CA MET A 377 -6.74 0.07 21.95
C MET A 377 -7.68 -0.54 20.91
N MET A 378 -7.15 -0.98 19.76
CA MET A 378 -7.95 -1.62 18.71
C MET A 378 -8.59 -2.92 19.19
N CYS A 379 -7.84 -3.77 19.90
CA CYS A 379 -8.36 -4.99 20.52
C CYS A 379 -9.49 -4.68 21.52
N SER A 380 -9.36 -3.61 22.30
CA SER A 380 -10.38 -3.19 23.27
C SER A 380 -11.65 -2.69 22.57
N THR A 381 -11.50 -1.92 21.50
CA THR A 381 -12.59 -1.50 20.61
C THR A 381 -13.31 -2.72 20.03
N LEU A 382 -12.58 -3.66 19.42
CA LEU A 382 -13.17 -4.89 18.84
C LEU A 382 -13.86 -5.77 19.88
N LYS A 383 -13.32 -5.91 21.10
CA LYS A 383 -13.99 -6.66 22.19
C LYS A 383 -15.31 -6.02 22.64
N THR A 384 -15.42 -4.70 22.51
CA THR A 384 -16.64 -3.96 22.85
C THR A 384 -17.70 -4.10 21.76
N LEU A 385 -17.28 -4.05 20.49
CA LEU A 385 -18.18 -4.11 19.34
C LEU A 385 -18.60 -5.53 18.96
N LEU A 386 -17.67 -6.48 19.05
CA LEU A 386 -17.89 -7.87 18.66
C LEU A 386 -18.35 -8.68 19.87
N LYS A 387 -19.40 -9.48 19.70
CA LYS A 387 -19.90 -10.39 20.75
C LYS A 387 -18.90 -11.52 20.97
N THR A 388 -17.98 -11.32 21.92
CA THR A 388 -16.92 -12.26 22.34
C THR A 388 -16.02 -12.73 21.18
N PRO A 389 -15.15 -11.87 20.62
CA PRO A 389 -14.25 -12.27 19.52
C PRO A 389 -13.17 -13.23 20.03
N ASN A 390 -12.71 -14.13 19.15
CA ASN A 390 -11.54 -14.96 19.39
C ASN A 390 -10.32 -14.28 18.76
N ILE A 391 -9.42 -13.76 19.59
CA ILE A 391 -8.22 -13.06 19.14
C ILE A 391 -7.02 -14.01 19.16
N PHE A 392 -6.32 -14.10 18.04
CA PHE A 392 -5.11 -14.92 17.85
C PHE A 392 -3.96 -14.01 17.43
N GLN A 393 -2.82 -14.10 18.12
CA GLN A 393 -1.57 -13.40 17.78
C GLN A 393 -0.61 -14.41 17.16
N HIS A 394 -0.01 -14.09 16.00
CA HIS A 394 0.82 -15.02 15.21
C HIS A 394 2.27 -14.55 15.03
N TYR A 395 2.77 -13.67 15.91
CA TYR A 395 4.10 -13.06 15.84
C TYR A 395 4.92 -13.26 17.11
#